data_AF-A0A183GT29-F1
#
_entry.id   AF-A0A183GT29-F1
#
_cell.length_a   1.000
_cell.length_b   1.000
_cell.length_c   1.000
_cell.angle_alpha   90.00
_cell.angle_beta   90.00
_cell.angle_gamma   90.00
#
_symmetry.space_group_name_H-M   'P 1'
#
loop_
_entity.id
_entity.type
_entity.pdbx_description
1 polymer ?
#
loop_
_entity_poly.entity_id
_entity_poly.type
_entity_poly.pdbx_seq_one_letter_code
_entity_poly.pdbx_strand_id
1 'polypeptide(L)' 'LKIVLNAPYDDKHSCHMKIINASGRHIGWAIKTTNKRRLGVDPACGVLDPKEVTLMAVSCDVFDCCGGGDTNDDRITVEC' A
#
# COMPACT_ATOMS: atom_id res chain seq x y z
N LEU A 1 -11.61 -2.27 -0.64
CA LEU A 1 -10.58 -2.30 -1.70
C LEU A 1 -9.62 -3.43 -1.38
N LYS A 2 -9.21 -4.25 -2.36
CA LYS A 2 -8.21 -5.31 -2.18
C LYS A 2 -7.20 -5.21 -3.32
N ILE A 3 -5.91 -5.30 -3.00
CA ILE A 3 -4.83 -5.47 -3.99
C ILE A 3 -4.50 -6.96 -4.02
N VAL A 4 -4.30 -7.50 -5.22
CA VAL A 4 -3.84 -8.88 -5.40
C VAL A 4 -2.49 -8.83 -6.09
N LEU A 5 -1.47 -9.38 -5.42
CA LEU A 5 -0.15 -9.59 -5.98
C LEU A 5 -0.11 -11.03 -6.45
N ASN A 6 0.03 -11.24 -7.76
CA ASN A 6 0.07 -12.57 -8.34
C ASN A 6 1.50 -13.10 -8.33
N ALA A 7 1.63 -14.42 -8.17
CA ALA A 7 2.90 -15.12 -8.36
C ALA A 7 3.45 -14.91 -9.79
N PRO A 8 4.77 -15.05 -10.00
CA PRO A 8 5.80 -15.51 -9.06
C PRO A 8 6.28 -14.42 -8.08
N TYR A 9 6.75 -14.81 -6.89
CA TYR A 9 7.24 -13.87 -5.85
C TYR A 9 8.77 -13.87 -5.71
N ASP A 10 9.46 -14.21 -6.79
CA ASP A 10 10.92 -14.27 -6.95
C ASP A 10 11.56 -12.89 -7.19
N ASP A 11 10.76 -11.94 -7.68
CA ASP A 11 11.14 -10.53 -7.87
C ASP A 11 10.29 -9.58 -7.03
N LYS A 12 10.81 -8.37 -6.83
CA LYS A 12 10.09 -7.29 -6.15
C LYS A 12 8.94 -6.81 -7.03
N HIS A 13 7.71 -6.95 -6.53
CA HIS A 13 6.51 -6.46 -7.22
C HIS A 13 6.12 -5.09 -6.72
N SER A 14 5.81 -4.16 -7.63
CA SER A 14 5.26 -2.85 -7.28
C SER A 14 3.90 -2.64 -7.94
N CYS A 15 2.88 -2.32 -7.14
CA CYS A 15 1.55 -1.93 -7.59
C CYS A 15 1.27 -0.49 -7.22
N HIS A 16 0.51 0.22 -8.05
CA HIS A 16 0.14 1.62 -7.77
C HIS A 16 -1.31 1.70 -7.32
N MET A 17 -1.55 2.39 -6.21
CA MET A 17 -2.87 2.79 -5.75
C MET A 17 -3.04 4.30 -5.92
N LYS A 18 -4.25 4.71 -6.31
CA LYS A 18 -4.65 6.11 -6.34
C LYS A 18 -5.45 6.43 -5.08
N ILE A 19 -5.07 7.49 -4.40
CA ILE A 19 -5.83 8.07 -3.29
C ILE A 19 -6.39 9.40 -3.78
N ILE A 20 -7.71 9.59 -3.64
CA ILE A 20 -8.41 10.78 -4.11
C ILE A 20 -9.09 11.44 -2.92
N ASN A 21 -8.79 12.71 -2.68
CA ASN A 21 -9.53 13.51 -1.72
C ASN A 21 -10.82 14.02 -2.36
N ALA A 22 -11.91 13.26 -2.21
CA ALA A 22 -13.22 13.67 -2.69
C ALA A 22 -13.88 14.79 -1.84
N SER A 23 -13.24 15.21 -0.74
CA SER A 23 -13.80 16.22 0.16
C SER A 23 -13.52 17.66 -0.31
N GLY A 24 -14.16 18.62 0.37
CA GLY A 24 -13.91 20.06 0.18
C GLY A 24 -12.85 20.65 1.10
N ARG A 25 -12.12 19.82 1.88
CA ARG A 25 -11.11 20.27 2.86
C ARG A 25 -9.76 19.60 2.60
N HIS A 26 -8.70 20.20 3.11
CA HIS A 26 -7.37 19.60 3.12
C HIS A 26 -7.36 18.41 4.09
N ILE A 27 -6.81 17.28 3.67
CA ILE A 27 -6.73 16.05 4.45
C ILE A 27 -5.27 15.63 4.57
N GLY A 28 -4.78 15.49 5.79
CA GLY A 28 -3.51 14.80 6.05
C GLY A 28 -3.76 13.30 6.04
N TRP A 29 -2.91 12.52 5.38
CA TRP A 29 -3.06 11.07 5.30
C TRP A 29 -1.77 10.34 5.63
N ALA A 30 -1.90 9.12 6.15
CA ALA A 30 -0.78 8.24 6.45
C ALA A 30 -1.15 6.77 6.21
N ILE A 31 -0.14 5.97 5.87
CA ILE A 31 -0.29 4.55 5.58
C ILE A 31 0.36 3.72 6.67
N LYS A 32 -0.37 2.72 7.14
CA LYS A 32 0.15 1.70 8.04
C LYS A 32 0.07 0.34 7.36
N THR A 33 1.18 -0.39 7.38
CA THR A 33 1.23 -1.79 6.96
C THR A 33 1.45 -2.67 8.18
N THR A 34 0.77 -3.82 8.20
CA THR A 34 0.94 -4.87 9.22
C THR A 34 2.30 -5.57 9.08
N ASN A 35 2.77 -5.74 7.86
CA ASN A 35 4.04 -6.40 7.54
C ASN A 35 5.03 -5.44 6.88
N LYS A 36 5.71 -4.63 7.70
CA LYS A 36 6.69 -3.62 7.22
C LYS A 36 7.97 -4.20 6.61
N ARG A 37 8.27 -5.48 6.84
CA ARG A 37 9.47 -6.14 6.29
C ARG A 37 9.26 -6.61 4.85
N ARG A 38 8.01 -6.88 4.48
CA ARG A 38 7.64 -7.38 3.16
C ARG A 38 6.92 -6.33 2.31
N LEU A 39 6.15 -5.44 2.93
CA LEU A 39 5.39 -4.40 2.25
C LEU A 39 6.04 -3.03 2.47
N GLY A 40 6.63 -2.50 1.41
CA GLY A 40 7.04 -1.10 1.29
C GLY A 40 5.94 -0.23 0.73
N VAL A 41 5.86 1.02 1.17
CA VAL A 41 4.89 2.01 0.66
C VAL A 41 5.58 3.34 0.44
N ASP A 42 5.34 3.97 -0.71
CA ASP A 42 5.88 5.28 -1.05
C ASP A 42 4.91 6.08 -1.95
N PRO A 43 4.56 7.34 -1.61
CA PRO A 43 4.80 7.99 -0.32
C PRO A 43 3.98 7.35 0.81
N ALA A 44 4.55 7.27 2.01
CA ALA A 44 3.88 6.68 3.17
C ALA A 44 2.92 7.64 3.90
N CYS A 45 3.04 8.94 3.65
CA CYS A 45 2.16 9.98 4.19
C CYS A 45 2.21 11.24 3.32
N GLY A 46 1.23 12.13 3.52
CA GLY A 46 1.19 13.42 2.83
C GLY A 46 -0.03 14.24 3.21
N VAL A 47 -0.26 15.31 2.46
CA VAL A 47 -1.47 16.13 2.52
C VAL A 47 -2.10 16.12 1.14
N LEU A 48 -3.43 16.07 1.09
CA LEU A 48 -4.21 16.18 -0.13
C LEU A 48 -5.11 17.39 -0.06
N ASP A 49 -5.00 18.26 -1.04
CA ASP A 49 -5.90 19.38 -1.30
C ASP A 49 -7.29 18.86 -1.73
N PRO A 50 -8.35 19.68 -1.62
CA PRO A 50 -9.67 19.31 -2.11
C PRO A 50 -9.63 18.88 -3.59
N LYS A 51 -10.15 17.70 -3.88
CA LYS A 51 -10.18 17.07 -5.22
C LYS A 51 -8.83 16.64 -5.78
N GLU A 52 -7.77 16.68 -4.98
CA GLU A 52 -6.45 16.22 -5.38
C GLU A 52 -6.37 14.69 -5.44
N VAL A 53 -5.48 14.20 -6.31
CA VAL A 53 -5.16 12.78 -6.48
C VAL A 53 -3.66 12.59 -6.25
N THR A 54 -3.31 11.63 -5.41
CA THR A 54 -1.92 11.17 -5.27
C THR A 54 -1.80 9.70 -5.66
N LEU A 55 -0.63 9.35 -6.20
CA LEU A 55 -0.24 7.99 -6.57
C LEU A 55 0.69 7.45 -5.50
N MET A 56 0.37 6.26 -5.02
CA MET A 56 1.14 5.56 -4.01
C MET A 56 1.57 4.20 -4.54
N ALA A 57 2.86 3.93 -4.50
CA ALA A 57 3.42 2.63 -4.80
C ALA A 57 3.38 1.75 -3.55
N VAL A 58 2.82 0.55 -3.69
CA VAL A 58 2.95 -0.55 -2.73
C VAL A 58 3.91 -1.54 -3.35
N SER A 59 5.02 -1.80 -2.68
CA SER A 59 5.99 -2.79 -3.12
C SER A 59 5.99 -4.00 -2.20
N CYS A 60 6.00 -5.20 -2.77
CA CYS A 60 6.21 -6.45 -2.05
C CYS A 60 7.61 -6.97 -2.37
N ASP A 61 8.44 -7.12 -1.34
CA ASP A 61 9.74 -7.75 -1.48
C ASP A 61 9.59 -9.27 -1.66
N VAL A 62 10.66 -9.88 -2.19
CA VAL A 62 10.78 -11.33 -2.45
C VAL A 62 10.59 -12.10 -1.16
N PHE A 63 9.73 -13.14 -1.18
CA PHE A 63 9.49 -13.98 -0.02
C PHE A 63 9.07 -15.40 -0.44
N ASP A 64 9.40 -16.39 0.39
CA ASP A 64 8.98 -17.77 0.17
C ASP A 64 7.53 -17.96 0.63
N CYS A 65 6.61 -18.03 -0.34
CA CYS A 65 5.20 -18.27 -0.08
C CYS A 65 4.88 -19.74 0.27
N CYS A 66 5.77 -20.68 -0.02
CA CYS A 66 5.59 -22.11 0.22
C CYS A 66 6.14 -22.57 1.58
N GLY A 67 7.06 -21.80 2.17
CA GLY A 67 7.72 -22.10 3.45
C GLY A 67 6.91 -21.82 4.73
N GLY A 68 5.60 -21.58 4.64
CA GLY A 68 4.72 -21.38 5.82
C GLY A 68 4.58 -19.94 6.33
N GLY A 69 4.87 -18.93 5.49
CA GLY A 69 4.53 -17.54 5.82
C GLY A 69 3.03 -17.31 5.70
N ASP A 70 2.36 -16.95 6.80
CA ASP A 70 0.94 -16.58 6.78
C ASP A 70 0.75 -15.27 6.01
N THR A 71 0.28 -15.36 4.76
CA THR A 71 0.01 -14.20 3.89
C THR A 71 -1.42 -13.67 4.03
N ASN A 72 -2.27 -14.32 4.83
CA ASN A 72 -3.69 -14.01 4.93
C ASN A 72 -3.99 -12.77 5.78
N ASP A 73 -3.06 -12.36 6.64
CA ASP A 73 -3.23 -11.24 7.58
C ASP A 73 -2.56 -9.94 7.12
N ASP A 74 -1.93 -9.93 5.94
CA ASP A 74 -1.32 -8.74 5.39
C ASP A 74 -2.38 -7.69 5.02
N ARG A 75 -2.35 -6.57 5.75
CA ARG A 75 -3.25 -5.41 5.60
C ARG A 75 -2.49 -4.11 5.45
N ILE A 76 -3.05 -3.23 4.62
CA ILE A 76 -2.65 -1.82 4.44
C ILE A 76 -3.83 -0.96 4.89
N THR A 77 -3.57 -0.04 5.82
CA THR A 77 -4.56 0.89 6.37
C THR A 77 -4.20 2.30 5.93
N VAL A 78 -5.20 3.04 5.43
CA VAL A 78 -5.10 4.48 5.15
C VAL A 78 -5.82 5.20 6.28
N GLU A 79 -5.10 6.10 6.97
CA GLU A 79 -5.67 6.99 7.98
C GLU A 79 -5.69 8.42 7.41
N CYS A 80 -6.77 9.14 7.65
CA CYS A 80 -7.05 10.47 7.10
C CYS A 80 -7.84 11.33 8.09
#